data_AF-A0A9X2VRH5-F1
#
_entry.id   AF-A0A9X2VRH5-F1
#
_cell.length_a   1.000
_cell.length_b   1.000
_cell.length_c   1.000
_cell.angle_alpha   90.00
_cell.angle_beta   90.00
_cell.angle_gamma   90.00
#
_symmetry.space_group_name_H-M   'P 1'
#
loop_
_entity.id
_entity.type
_entity.pdbx_description
1 polymer ?
#
loop_
_entity_poly.entity_id
_entity_poly.type
_entity_poly.pdbx_seq_one_letter_code
_entity_poly.pdbx_strand_id
1 'polypeptide(L)'
;MTNAIYGSAKNVLQVGEVRNVVFSASDGPGTNALPGEPDHEVEFQPVFEAAGGAARLGHALGRVLREGPGWVQHFEGTPAQPPVVIHKQPGRRAGVATRALWEVLGAFGFPDGGTAGVGFPLSDPRSPGRIVGLDDDVVELAGGSWSPRGQMVRRSTDEWVWRPQVSFDDEAFRMGDLWDTSSSRVDLRLRVAARVPFATDDLRITADGRVRLVAALDLSSATEFGKRLAERWGLAAEDVTWQEVNGPHDHNNTRFSAHQLAFVGEDDRPALALVVHSCLAPNGFSGAEIVVDLRVDFGAITKAVEVAEDPRLTLDEARDFFTHGWHVSTTTALLAFTEDPVALPPAGAPRLELYLQGERPGTSGDERPMTILDMVDLSEFGEPRTIRSGPLAVGVTTPVGLPLDEVRTHAGEAVRRMAETYGFTGA
;
A
#
# COMPACT_ATOMS: atom_id res chain seq x y z
N MET A 1 13.58 48.15 21.25
CA MET A 1 14.73 48.21 20.31
C MET A 1 15.71 47.13 20.69
N THR A 2 15.76 46.03 19.93
CA THR A 2 16.95 45.26 19.52
C THR A 2 16.39 44.08 18.71
N ASN A 3 16.47 44.20 17.38
CA ASN A 3 16.05 43.17 16.43
C ASN A 3 17.10 42.06 16.38
N ALA A 4 16.70 40.81 16.57
CA ALA A 4 17.50 39.65 16.20
C ALA A 4 16.86 38.99 14.97
N ILE A 5 17.49 39.21 13.82
CA ILE A 5 17.18 38.59 12.54
C ILE A 5 17.75 37.16 12.60
N TYR A 6 16.90 36.16 12.78
CA TYR A 6 17.28 34.76 12.53
C TYR A 6 17.09 34.49 11.04
N GLY A 7 18.21 34.43 10.32
CA GLY A 7 18.24 34.04 8.92
C GLY A 7 17.73 32.61 8.75
N SER A 8 16.83 32.42 7.79
CA SER A 8 16.39 31.10 7.35
C SER A 8 17.59 30.36 6.73
N ALA A 9 18.11 29.36 7.42
CA ALA A 9 18.92 28.35 6.78
C ALA A 9 18.02 27.59 5.81
N LYS A 10 18.19 27.82 4.50
CA LYS A 10 17.70 26.89 3.48
C LYS A 10 18.44 25.58 3.72
N ASN A 11 17.76 24.60 4.31
CA ASN A 11 18.20 23.21 4.26
C ASN A 11 18.04 22.77 2.80
N VAL A 12 19.09 22.96 2.01
CA VAL A 12 19.27 22.22 0.77
C VAL A 12 19.39 20.77 1.22
N LEU A 13 18.45 19.93 0.79
CA LEU A 13 18.58 18.48 0.89
C LEU A 13 19.91 18.13 0.23
N GLN A 14 20.91 17.83 1.06
CA GLN A 14 22.18 17.33 0.59
C GLN A 14 21.85 15.92 0.11
N VAL A 15 21.54 15.80 -1.19
CA VAL A 15 21.54 14.54 -1.92
C VAL A 15 22.84 13.87 -1.51
N GLY A 16 22.73 12.79 -0.72
CA GLY A 16 23.89 12.06 -0.24
C GLY A 16 24.80 11.82 -1.42
N GLU A 17 26.09 12.13 -1.27
CA GLU A 17 27.10 11.90 -2.31
C GLU A 17 26.87 10.52 -2.90
N VAL A 18 26.37 10.48 -4.14
CA VAL A 18 26.52 9.31 -4.99
C VAL A 18 28.02 9.11 -5.03
N ARG A 19 28.51 8.07 -4.34
CA ARG A 19 29.90 7.68 -4.44
C ARG A 19 30.12 7.39 -5.92
N ASN A 20 30.74 8.35 -6.61
CA ASN A 20 31.30 8.15 -7.92
C ASN A 20 32.34 7.05 -7.76
N VAL A 21 31.95 5.81 -8.02
CA VAL A 21 32.89 4.70 -8.10
C VAL A 21 33.69 4.93 -9.37
N VAL A 22 34.88 5.51 -9.21
CA VAL A 22 35.85 5.67 -10.30
C VAL A 22 36.47 4.30 -10.54
N PHE A 23 36.05 3.63 -11.61
CA PHE A 23 36.68 2.39 -12.04
C PHE A 23 37.94 2.70 -12.85
N SER A 24 39.05 2.03 -12.53
CA SER A 24 40.27 2.04 -13.35
C SER A 24 40.25 0.84 -14.29
N ALA A 25 40.33 1.09 -15.60
CA ALA A 25 40.36 0.03 -16.61
C ALA A 25 41.67 -0.79 -16.53
N SER A 26 41.58 -2.11 -16.67
CA SER A 26 42.73 -3.00 -16.85
C SER A 26 42.79 -3.49 -18.30
N ASP A 27 43.86 -3.17 -19.02
CA ASP A 27 44.10 -3.59 -20.39
C ASP A 27 44.50 -5.07 -20.48
N GLY A 28 43.61 -5.92 -21.01
CA GLY A 28 43.89 -7.31 -21.36
C GLY A 28 42.89 -7.85 -22.38
N PRO A 29 43.32 -8.55 -23.45
CA PRO A 29 42.41 -9.10 -24.45
C PRO A 29 41.93 -10.51 -24.05
N GLY A 30 40.62 -10.70 -23.94
CA GLY A 30 39.98 -12.01 -23.84
C GLY A 30 38.97 -12.11 -22.70
N THR A 31 37.69 -12.30 -23.07
CA THR A 31 36.46 -12.30 -22.24
C THR A 31 36.11 -10.96 -21.58
N ASN A 32 35.17 -10.23 -22.17
CA ASN A 32 34.74 -8.90 -21.69
C ASN A 32 33.76 -8.93 -20.51
N ALA A 33 33.37 -10.11 -20.01
CA ALA A 33 32.90 -10.26 -18.64
C ALA A 33 34.14 -10.45 -17.75
N LEU A 34 34.56 -9.39 -17.05
CA LEU A 34 35.77 -9.44 -16.22
C LEU A 34 35.58 -10.39 -15.02
N PRO A 35 36.60 -11.19 -14.66
CA PRO A 35 36.42 -12.22 -13.66
C PRO A 35 36.09 -11.69 -12.27
N GLY A 36 34.93 -12.07 -11.72
CA GLY A 36 34.33 -11.55 -10.48
C GLY A 36 34.21 -12.59 -9.37
N GLU A 37 33.11 -12.55 -8.59
CA GLU A 37 32.75 -13.70 -7.74
C GLU A 37 32.76 -14.97 -8.62
N PRO A 38 33.53 -16.01 -8.25
CA PRO A 38 33.64 -17.22 -9.07
C PRO A 38 32.26 -17.79 -9.42
N ASP A 39 32.12 -18.27 -10.66
CA ASP A 39 30.95 -19.00 -11.21
C ASP A 39 29.79 -18.18 -11.82
N HIS A 40 29.76 -16.84 -11.70
CA HIS A 40 28.65 -16.03 -12.26
C HIS A 40 28.89 -15.46 -13.67
N GLU A 41 30.13 -15.38 -14.14
CA GLU A 41 30.46 -14.89 -15.50
C GLU A 41 29.82 -15.73 -16.60
N VAL A 42 29.81 -17.07 -16.41
CA VAL A 42 29.22 -18.03 -17.34
C VAL A 42 27.73 -17.74 -17.55
N GLU A 43 27.06 -17.17 -16.56
CA GLU A 43 25.63 -16.88 -16.62
C GLU A 43 25.33 -15.53 -17.27
N PHE A 44 26.29 -14.60 -17.29
CA PHE A 44 26.15 -13.27 -17.91
C PHE A 44 26.51 -13.31 -19.40
N GLN A 45 27.44 -14.19 -19.79
CA GLN A 45 27.93 -14.31 -21.17
C GLN A 45 26.82 -14.49 -22.23
N PRO A 46 25.81 -15.37 -22.05
CA PRO A 46 24.76 -15.55 -23.07
C PRO A 46 23.93 -14.29 -23.28
N VAL A 47 23.68 -13.52 -22.21
CA VAL A 47 22.93 -12.27 -22.28
C VAL A 47 23.77 -11.14 -22.87
N PHE A 48 25.06 -11.08 -22.54
CA PHE A 48 26.01 -10.16 -23.15
C PHE A 48 26.06 -10.35 -24.67
N GLU A 49 26.21 -11.59 -25.14
CA GLU A 49 26.22 -11.93 -26.57
C GLU A 49 24.88 -11.61 -27.25
N ALA A 50 23.76 -12.01 -26.64
CA ALA A 50 22.42 -11.74 -27.16
C ALA A 50 22.13 -10.23 -27.25
N ALA A 51 22.70 -9.43 -26.35
CA ALA A 51 22.62 -7.98 -26.36
C ALA A 51 23.61 -7.32 -27.34
N GLY A 52 24.32 -8.08 -28.18
CA GLY A 52 25.24 -7.57 -29.20
C GLY A 52 26.71 -7.46 -28.75
N GLY A 53 27.03 -7.98 -27.56
CA GLY A 53 28.38 -8.04 -27.03
C GLY A 53 29.08 -6.68 -26.95
N ALA A 54 30.41 -6.70 -27.07
CA ALA A 54 31.24 -5.51 -26.92
C ALA A 54 30.93 -4.43 -27.96
N ALA A 55 30.51 -4.84 -29.17
CA ALA A 55 30.16 -3.93 -30.26
C ALA A 55 28.95 -3.05 -29.93
N ARG A 56 28.09 -3.49 -29.02
CA ARG A 56 26.87 -2.76 -28.62
C ARG A 56 26.93 -2.25 -27.18
N LEU A 57 27.43 -3.06 -26.25
CA LEU A 57 27.46 -2.74 -24.81
C LEU A 57 28.77 -2.07 -24.36
N GLY A 58 29.83 -2.09 -25.17
CA GLY A 58 31.14 -1.59 -24.78
C GLY A 58 31.91 -2.54 -23.87
N HIS A 59 32.92 -2.00 -23.17
CA HIS A 59 33.74 -2.75 -22.22
C HIS A 59 33.08 -2.80 -20.84
N ALA A 60 33.32 -3.88 -20.10
CA ALA A 60 32.91 -3.95 -18.70
C ALA A 60 33.73 -2.96 -17.87
N LEU A 61 33.04 -2.18 -17.04
CA LEU A 61 33.63 -1.22 -16.12
C LEU A 61 34.23 -1.87 -14.88
N GLY A 62 33.87 -3.13 -14.61
CA GLY A 62 34.32 -3.84 -13.43
C GLY A 62 33.92 -5.30 -13.45
N ARG A 63 34.22 -5.96 -12.35
CA ARG A 63 33.86 -7.35 -12.08
C ARG A 63 32.36 -7.48 -11.78
N VAL A 64 31.83 -8.69 -11.87
CA VAL A 64 30.50 -9.00 -11.33
C VAL A 64 30.54 -8.82 -9.81
N LEU A 65 29.59 -8.07 -9.27
CA LEU A 65 29.48 -7.77 -7.84
C LEU A 65 28.06 -8.09 -7.35
N ARG A 66 27.94 -8.44 -6.06
CA ARG A 66 26.65 -8.59 -5.41
C ARG A 66 26.06 -7.21 -5.09
N GLU A 67 24.85 -6.95 -5.58
CA GLU A 67 24.10 -5.73 -5.33
C GLU A 67 22.63 -6.08 -5.09
N GLY A 68 22.04 -5.55 -4.01
CA GLY A 68 20.64 -5.83 -3.66
C GLY A 68 20.31 -7.33 -3.65
N PRO A 69 19.27 -7.78 -4.38
CA PRO A 69 18.83 -9.17 -4.38
C PRO A 69 19.65 -10.10 -5.28
N GLY A 70 20.73 -9.63 -5.92
CA GLY A 70 21.44 -10.44 -6.91
C GLY A 70 22.83 -9.95 -7.25
N TRP A 71 23.22 -10.16 -8.52
CA TRP A 71 24.53 -9.82 -9.06
C TRP A 71 24.40 -8.86 -10.23
N VAL A 72 25.37 -7.97 -10.40
CA VAL A 72 25.40 -6.94 -11.43
C VAL A 72 26.79 -6.79 -12.05
N GLN A 73 26.83 -6.33 -13.30
CA GLN A 73 28.04 -5.88 -13.98
C GLN A 73 27.72 -4.68 -14.86
N HIS A 74 28.49 -3.61 -14.70
CA HIS A 74 28.31 -2.36 -15.44
C HIS A 74 29.17 -2.35 -16.70
N PHE A 75 28.64 -1.73 -17.76
CA PHE A 75 29.32 -1.56 -19.05
C PHE A 75 29.27 -0.11 -19.51
N GLU A 76 30.32 0.31 -20.21
CA GLU A 76 30.51 1.70 -20.69
C GLU A 76 29.46 2.16 -21.69
N GLY A 77 28.84 1.24 -22.44
CA GLY A 77 28.07 1.57 -23.62
C GLY A 77 28.97 1.89 -24.82
N THR A 78 28.39 2.50 -25.85
CA THR A 78 29.08 2.93 -27.08
C THR A 78 28.53 4.28 -27.53
N PRO A 79 29.11 4.97 -28.53
CA PRO A 79 28.51 6.20 -29.04
C PRO A 79 27.07 6.04 -29.55
N ALA A 80 26.65 4.82 -29.91
CA ALA A 80 25.30 4.52 -30.41
C ALA A 80 24.36 3.90 -29.36
N GLN A 81 24.86 3.57 -28.17
CA GLN A 81 24.07 2.93 -27.11
C GLN A 81 24.51 3.44 -25.73
N PRO A 82 23.57 3.81 -24.85
CA PRO A 82 23.93 4.30 -23.52
C PRO A 82 24.64 3.21 -22.70
N PRO A 83 25.34 3.60 -21.61
CA PRO A 83 25.85 2.66 -20.62
C PRO A 83 24.75 1.73 -20.11
N VAL A 84 25.10 0.46 -19.84
CA VAL A 84 24.15 -0.57 -19.40
C VAL A 84 24.63 -1.31 -18.16
N VAL A 85 23.71 -2.02 -17.53
CA VAL A 85 23.95 -2.95 -16.43
C VAL A 85 23.38 -4.30 -16.83
N ILE A 86 24.20 -5.35 -16.81
CA ILE A 86 23.71 -6.72 -16.82
C ILE A 86 23.44 -7.11 -15.37
N HIS A 87 22.28 -7.68 -15.08
CA HIS A 87 21.90 -8.07 -13.72
C HIS A 87 21.29 -9.47 -13.70
N LYS A 88 21.40 -10.17 -12.56
CA LYS A 88 20.82 -11.51 -12.38
C LYS A 88 20.36 -11.72 -10.95
N GLN A 89 19.23 -12.40 -10.79
CA GLN A 89 18.71 -12.83 -9.49
C GLN A 89 18.83 -14.35 -9.32
N PRO A 90 18.87 -14.86 -8.08
CA PRO A 90 18.80 -16.30 -7.82
C PRO A 90 17.58 -16.93 -8.51
N GLY A 91 17.81 -18.03 -9.23
CA GLY A 91 16.76 -18.77 -9.93
C GLY A 91 16.15 -18.07 -11.17
N ARG A 92 16.69 -16.93 -11.60
CA ARG A 92 16.20 -16.18 -12.78
C ARG A 92 17.29 -16.02 -13.84
N ARG A 93 16.85 -15.77 -15.08
CA ARG A 93 17.74 -15.43 -16.20
C ARG A 93 18.34 -14.03 -15.98
N ALA A 94 19.56 -13.84 -16.47
CA ALA A 94 20.16 -12.51 -16.50
C ALA A 94 19.39 -11.57 -17.45
N GLY A 95 19.49 -10.28 -17.18
CA GLY A 95 18.85 -9.21 -17.94
C GLY A 95 19.79 -8.06 -18.22
N VAL A 96 19.39 -7.16 -19.12
CA VAL A 96 20.14 -5.95 -19.44
C VAL A 96 19.23 -4.75 -19.23
N ALA A 97 19.70 -3.77 -18.46
CA ALA A 97 19.02 -2.51 -18.23
C ALA A 97 19.94 -1.35 -18.60
N THR A 98 19.38 -0.22 -19.03
CA THR A 98 20.16 1.02 -19.15
C THR A 98 20.64 1.48 -17.77
N ARG A 99 21.82 2.10 -17.71
CA ARG A 99 22.33 2.70 -16.47
C ARG A 99 21.41 3.79 -15.94
N ALA A 100 20.80 4.58 -16.81
CA ALA A 100 19.88 5.64 -16.41
C ALA A 100 18.65 5.08 -15.65
N LEU A 101 18.07 3.97 -16.13
CA LEU A 101 17.03 3.26 -15.40
C LEU A 101 17.54 2.73 -14.05
N TRP A 102 18.76 2.17 -14.03
CA TRP A 102 19.38 1.68 -12.78
C TRP A 102 19.55 2.78 -11.74
N GLU A 103 19.94 3.98 -12.15
CA GLU A 103 20.08 5.16 -11.30
C GLU A 103 18.71 5.64 -10.77
N VAL A 104 17.65 5.60 -11.60
CA VAL A 104 16.27 5.87 -11.14
C VAL A 104 15.84 4.86 -10.08
N LEU A 105 16.10 3.57 -10.29
CA LEU A 105 15.82 2.54 -9.28
C LEU A 105 16.59 2.81 -7.98
N GLY A 106 17.87 3.22 -8.10
CA GLY A 106 18.74 3.57 -6.99
C GLY A 106 18.28 4.77 -6.15
N ALA A 107 17.41 5.62 -6.69
CA ALA A 107 16.91 6.82 -6.01
C ALA A 107 15.74 6.54 -5.03
N PHE A 108 15.14 5.35 -5.06
CA PHE A 108 14.07 4.98 -4.12
C PHE A 108 14.62 4.73 -2.70
N GLY A 109 13.88 5.15 -1.67
CA GLY A 109 14.35 5.58 -0.33
C GLY A 109 15.16 4.63 0.58
N PHE A 110 14.69 4.42 1.82
CA PHE A 110 15.39 3.78 2.96
C PHE A 110 14.34 3.01 3.81
N PRO A 111 14.65 1.96 4.61
CA PRO A 111 15.96 1.37 4.94
C PRO A 111 16.62 0.54 3.84
N ASP A 112 15.83 -0.21 3.11
CA ASP A 112 16.31 -1.07 2.03
C ASP A 112 15.88 -0.51 0.69
N GLY A 113 16.18 0.75 0.37
CA GLY A 113 15.80 1.31 -0.93
C GLY A 113 16.71 0.87 -2.06
N GLY A 114 16.69 1.62 -3.15
CA GLY A 114 17.35 1.23 -4.38
C GLY A 114 16.81 -0.10 -4.92
N THR A 115 17.65 -0.79 -5.67
CA THR A 115 17.37 -2.12 -6.23
C THR A 115 17.21 -3.22 -5.18
N ALA A 116 17.69 -3.01 -3.94
CA ALA A 116 17.45 -3.91 -2.80
C ALA A 116 15.96 -3.94 -2.41
N GLY A 117 15.29 -2.78 -2.44
CA GLY A 117 13.88 -2.64 -2.07
C GLY A 117 12.93 -2.90 -3.21
N VAL A 118 13.12 -2.19 -4.32
CA VAL A 118 12.20 -2.24 -5.47
C VAL A 118 12.39 -3.49 -6.32
N GLY A 119 13.58 -4.08 -6.29
CA GLY A 119 13.97 -5.24 -7.09
C GLY A 119 14.73 -4.91 -8.37
N PHE A 120 14.95 -5.94 -9.18
CA PHE A 120 15.62 -5.83 -10.48
C PHE A 120 14.60 -5.84 -11.63
N PRO A 121 14.87 -5.15 -12.75
CA PRO A 121 14.08 -5.27 -13.97
C PRO A 121 13.90 -6.73 -14.41
N LEU A 122 12.71 -7.09 -14.87
CA LEU A 122 12.47 -8.40 -15.46
C LEU A 122 12.85 -8.39 -16.94
N SER A 123 13.53 -9.44 -17.36
CA SER A 123 13.81 -9.68 -18.78
C SER A 123 12.67 -10.44 -19.42
N ASP A 124 12.28 -10.02 -20.62
CA ASP A 124 11.36 -10.76 -21.46
C ASP A 124 12.02 -12.08 -21.92
N PRO A 125 11.51 -13.26 -21.53
CA PRO A 125 12.06 -14.54 -21.97
C PRO A 125 12.03 -14.74 -23.49
N ARG A 126 11.17 -14.01 -24.21
CA ARG A 126 11.03 -14.06 -25.67
C ARG A 126 12.06 -13.19 -26.39
N SER A 127 12.69 -12.26 -25.67
CA SER A 127 13.64 -11.30 -26.22
C SER A 127 14.94 -11.25 -25.39
N PRO A 128 15.73 -12.34 -25.32
CA PRO A 128 17.01 -12.34 -24.60
C PRO A 128 17.92 -11.23 -25.13
N GLY A 129 18.51 -10.44 -24.24
CA GLY A 129 19.37 -9.31 -24.60
C GLY A 129 18.65 -8.01 -24.97
N ARG A 130 17.30 -7.96 -24.89
CA ARG A 130 16.57 -6.69 -24.90
C ARG A 130 17.07 -5.81 -23.75
N ILE A 131 17.49 -4.60 -24.09
CA ILE A 131 17.90 -3.58 -23.12
C ILE A 131 16.63 -2.88 -22.63
N VAL A 132 16.29 -3.07 -21.36
CA VAL A 132 15.18 -2.37 -20.69
C VAL A 132 15.66 -0.98 -20.30
N GLY A 133 14.89 0.06 -20.61
CA GLY A 133 15.36 1.43 -20.51
C GLY A 133 14.33 2.40 -19.99
N LEU A 134 14.69 3.67 -19.99
CA LEU A 134 13.75 4.73 -19.69
C LEU A 134 12.68 4.84 -20.79
N ASP A 135 12.96 4.45 -22.04
CA ASP A 135 11.95 4.52 -23.12
C ASP A 135 10.75 3.58 -22.92
N ASP A 136 10.80 2.67 -21.93
CA ASP A 136 9.65 1.88 -21.50
C ASP A 136 8.64 2.73 -20.71
N ASP A 137 7.34 2.50 -20.91
CA ASP A 137 6.29 3.10 -20.07
C ASP A 137 6.11 2.37 -18.74
N VAL A 138 6.38 1.05 -18.75
CA VAL A 138 6.27 0.15 -17.61
C VAL A 138 7.48 -0.77 -17.57
N VAL A 139 8.16 -0.82 -16.43
CA VAL A 139 9.24 -1.78 -16.18
C VAL A 139 8.84 -2.69 -15.02
N GLU A 140 8.56 -3.95 -15.36
CA GLU A 140 8.33 -5.01 -14.38
C GLU A 140 9.59 -5.26 -13.55
N LEU A 141 9.43 -5.42 -12.24
CA LEU A 141 10.48 -5.66 -11.27
C LEU A 141 10.22 -6.93 -10.45
N ALA A 142 11.28 -7.58 -9.97
CA ALA A 142 11.15 -8.68 -9.03
C ALA A 142 12.25 -8.73 -7.99
N GLY A 143 12.01 -9.51 -6.94
CA GLY A 143 13.00 -9.93 -5.94
C GLY A 143 13.46 -8.83 -4.98
N GLY A 144 12.82 -7.67 -4.99
CA GLY A 144 13.06 -6.64 -3.98
C GLY A 144 12.49 -7.03 -2.61
N SER A 145 13.01 -6.44 -1.54
CA SER A 145 12.53 -6.68 -0.17
C SER A 145 11.18 -6.04 0.12
N TRP A 146 10.81 -4.99 -0.62
CA TRP A 146 9.52 -4.31 -0.43
C TRP A 146 8.35 -5.15 -0.93
N SER A 147 8.54 -5.84 -2.05
CA SER A 147 7.56 -6.77 -2.60
C SER A 147 8.24 -7.81 -3.49
N PRO A 148 7.78 -9.08 -3.50
CA PRO A 148 8.29 -10.09 -4.43
C PRO A 148 8.22 -9.66 -5.90
N ARG A 149 7.21 -8.84 -6.24
CA ARG A 149 7.00 -8.25 -7.57
C ARG A 149 6.50 -6.81 -7.46
N GLY A 150 6.94 -5.99 -8.40
CA GLY A 150 6.48 -4.61 -8.54
C GLY A 150 6.69 -4.13 -9.96
N GLN A 151 6.37 -2.88 -10.20
CA GLN A 151 6.56 -2.24 -11.47
C GLN A 151 6.94 -0.78 -11.26
N MET A 152 7.82 -0.29 -12.13
CA MET A 152 8.02 1.13 -12.34
C MET A 152 7.05 1.58 -13.42
N VAL A 153 6.25 2.60 -13.14
CA VAL A 153 5.33 3.20 -14.11
C VAL A 153 5.75 4.63 -14.36
N ARG A 154 5.95 4.95 -15.64
CA ARG A 154 6.25 6.30 -16.11
C ARG A 154 5.02 7.18 -15.96
N ARG A 155 5.14 8.25 -15.18
CA ARG A 155 4.07 9.24 -14.98
C ARG A 155 4.23 10.45 -15.90
N SER A 156 5.46 10.87 -16.12
CA SER A 156 5.84 11.92 -17.07
C SER A 156 7.22 11.61 -17.67
N THR A 157 7.77 12.50 -18.48
CA THR A 157 9.07 12.29 -19.14
C THR A 157 10.20 11.94 -18.16
N ASP A 158 10.18 12.55 -16.97
CA ASP A 158 11.25 12.43 -15.97
C ASP A 158 10.75 11.91 -14.61
N GLU A 159 9.49 11.49 -14.52
CA GLU A 159 8.87 11.07 -13.27
C GLU A 159 8.43 9.60 -13.34
N TRP A 160 8.92 8.84 -12.37
CA TRP A 160 8.68 7.41 -12.25
C TRP A 160 8.13 7.08 -10.87
N VAL A 161 7.10 6.23 -10.85
CA VAL A 161 6.47 5.77 -9.62
C VAL A 161 6.65 4.27 -9.50
N TRP A 162 7.16 3.83 -8.36
CA TRP A 162 7.19 2.41 -8.02
C TRP A 162 5.85 1.96 -7.46
N ARG A 163 5.34 0.82 -7.93
CA ARG A 163 4.08 0.20 -7.51
C ARG A 163 4.29 -1.28 -7.22
N PRO A 164 3.97 -1.80 -6.03
CA PRO A 164 3.95 -3.25 -5.83
C PRO A 164 2.82 -3.87 -6.64
N GLN A 165 2.96 -5.15 -6.99
CA GLN A 165 1.83 -5.95 -7.44
C GLN A 165 0.92 -6.25 -6.23
N VAL A 166 -0.40 -6.26 -6.44
CA VAL A 166 -1.34 -6.66 -5.38
C VAL A 166 -1.09 -8.12 -4.99
N SER A 167 -0.89 -8.38 -3.71
CA SER A 167 -0.70 -9.73 -3.17
C SER A 167 -1.36 -9.88 -1.80
N PHE A 168 -1.82 -11.09 -1.50
CA PHE A 168 -2.53 -11.42 -0.27
C PHE A 168 -1.75 -12.42 0.59
N ASP A 169 -1.89 -12.31 1.90
CA ASP A 169 -1.38 -13.27 2.87
C ASP A 169 -2.22 -13.29 4.15
N ASP A 170 -1.94 -14.24 5.05
CA ASP A 170 -2.67 -14.45 6.30
C ASP A 170 -2.11 -13.64 7.49
N GLU A 171 -1.07 -12.81 7.30
CA GLU A 171 -0.50 -11.97 8.35
C GLU A 171 -1.26 -10.63 8.49
N ALA A 172 -2.46 -10.69 9.06
CA ALA A 172 -3.32 -9.53 9.33
C ALA A 172 -3.51 -9.29 10.84
N PHE A 173 -2.43 -9.09 11.59
CA PHE A 173 -2.51 -8.97 13.06
C PHE A 173 -1.78 -7.75 13.64
N ARG A 174 -1.12 -6.94 12.82
CA ARG A 174 -0.25 -5.87 13.34
C ARG A 174 -1.01 -4.58 13.65
N MET A 175 -2.16 -4.37 13.02
CA MET A 175 -2.93 -3.13 13.08
C MET A 175 -4.37 -3.31 13.60
N GLY A 176 -4.74 -4.52 14.02
CA GLY A 176 -6.09 -4.85 14.50
C GLY A 176 -6.56 -4.01 15.68
N ASP A 177 -5.66 -3.66 16.59
CA ASP A 177 -5.99 -2.95 17.85
C ASP A 177 -5.56 -1.47 17.85
N LEU A 178 -5.00 -0.96 16.75
CA LEU A 178 -4.62 0.46 16.64
C LEU A 178 -5.87 1.34 16.83
N TRP A 179 -5.76 2.35 17.70
CA TRP A 179 -6.81 3.32 18.05
C TRP A 179 -8.13 2.71 18.58
N ASP A 180 -8.09 1.52 19.19
CA ASP A 180 -9.25 1.02 19.91
C ASP A 180 -9.38 1.71 21.29
N THR A 181 -10.37 2.60 21.42
CA THR A 181 -10.79 3.07 22.75
C THR A 181 -11.94 2.19 23.22
N SER A 182 -11.69 1.40 24.26
CA SER A 182 -12.63 0.42 24.84
C SER A 182 -14.01 0.98 25.21
N SER A 183 -14.20 2.31 25.20
CA SER A 183 -15.44 3.01 25.54
C SER A 183 -16.49 3.07 24.40
N SER A 184 -16.17 2.65 23.16
CA SER A 184 -17.09 2.74 22.02
C SER A 184 -17.38 1.40 21.34
N ARG A 185 -17.44 0.30 22.10
CA ARG A 185 -17.69 -1.03 21.53
C ARG A 185 -19.06 -1.11 20.85
N VAL A 186 -19.05 -1.44 19.57
CA VAL A 186 -20.23 -1.69 18.75
C VAL A 186 -20.48 -3.19 18.61
N ASP A 187 -21.55 -3.60 17.92
CA ASP A 187 -21.80 -5.04 17.71
C ASP A 187 -20.86 -5.58 16.64
N LEU A 188 -20.83 -4.92 15.48
CA LEU A 188 -20.02 -5.28 14.32
C LEU A 188 -19.09 -4.14 13.91
N ARG A 189 -17.84 -4.50 13.59
CA ARG A 189 -16.86 -3.61 12.99
C ARG A 189 -16.25 -4.25 11.76
N LEU A 190 -16.30 -3.54 10.64
CA LEU A 190 -15.44 -3.82 9.50
C LEU A 190 -14.35 -2.75 9.49
N ARG A 191 -13.10 -3.15 9.26
CA ARG A 191 -11.95 -2.24 9.31
C ARG A 191 -11.03 -2.44 8.12
N VAL A 192 -10.54 -1.34 7.58
CA VAL A 192 -9.39 -1.27 6.68
C VAL A 192 -8.28 -0.48 7.37
N ALA A 193 -7.21 -1.15 7.76
CA ALA A 193 -6.04 -0.51 8.35
C ALA A 193 -4.90 -0.48 7.33
N ALA A 194 -4.38 0.70 7.01
CA ALA A 194 -3.32 0.92 6.05
C ALA A 194 -2.06 1.46 6.70
N ARG A 195 -0.92 0.93 6.29
CA ARG A 195 0.41 1.50 6.51
C ARG A 195 1.01 1.86 5.16
N VAL A 196 1.28 3.13 4.95
CA VAL A 196 1.83 3.66 3.70
C VAL A 196 3.18 4.31 3.99
N PRO A 197 4.30 3.64 3.69
CA PRO A 197 5.63 4.15 3.97
C PRO A 197 6.11 5.11 2.86
N PHE A 198 6.51 6.32 3.25
CA PHE A 198 7.13 7.33 2.37
C PHE A 198 8.55 7.65 2.82
N ALA A 199 9.36 8.25 1.95
CA ALA A 199 10.74 8.66 2.20
C ALA A 199 10.81 10.20 2.27
N THR A 200 10.15 10.82 3.25
CA THR A 200 10.10 12.28 3.41
C THR A 200 9.80 12.72 4.85
N ASP A 201 10.67 13.54 5.43
CA ASP A 201 10.52 14.01 6.82
C ASP A 201 9.58 15.22 6.97
N ASP A 202 9.07 15.76 5.86
CA ASP A 202 8.35 17.04 5.83
C ASP A 202 6.82 16.90 5.87
N LEU A 203 6.31 15.66 5.95
CA LEU A 203 4.87 15.44 6.03
C LEU A 203 4.31 15.97 7.35
N ARG A 204 3.23 16.74 7.23
CA ARG A 204 2.44 17.25 8.36
C ARG A 204 1.00 17.42 7.94
N ILE A 205 0.07 17.18 8.87
CA ILE A 205 -1.34 17.45 8.64
C ILE A 205 -1.62 18.92 8.93
N THR A 206 -1.87 19.69 7.88
CA THR A 206 -2.18 21.12 7.96
C THR A 206 -3.69 21.37 8.04
N ALA A 207 -4.10 22.61 8.33
CA ALA A 207 -5.51 23.00 8.23
C ALA A 207 -6.05 22.80 6.80
N ASP A 208 -5.29 23.24 5.79
CA ASP A 208 -5.66 23.03 4.38
C ASP A 208 -5.73 21.54 4.02
N GLY A 209 -4.79 20.73 4.54
CA GLY A 209 -4.83 19.28 4.39
C GLY A 209 -6.10 18.64 4.96
N ARG A 210 -6.53 19.08 6.15
CA ARG A 210 -7.81 18.67 6.75
C ARG A 210 -9.01 19.08 5.89
N VAL A 211 -9.04 20.33 5.40
CA VAL A 211 -10.12 20.80 4.51
C VAL A 211 -10.18 19.97 3.23
N ARG A 212 -9.03 19.69 2.60
CA ARG A 212 -8.96 18.82 1.41
C ARG A 212 -9.44 17.40 1.72
N LEU A 213 -9.04 16.83 2.86
CA LEU A 213 -9.50 15.51 3.28
C LEU A 213 -11.02 15.48 3.43
N VAL A 214 -11.60 16.40 4.20
CA VAL A 214 -13.06 16.42 4.45
C VAL A 214 -13.82 16.61 3.14
N ALA A 215 -13.41 17.55 2.29
CA ALA A 215 -14.03 17.75 0.98
C ALA A 215 -13.95 16.49 0.08
N ALA A 216 -12.83 15.76 0.13
CA ALA A 216 -12.68 14.52 -0.62
C ALA A 216 -13.50 13.36 -0.02
N LEU A 217 -13.67 13.32 1.31
CA LEU A 217 -14.55 12.36 1.98
C LEU A 217 -16.01 12.63 1.62
N ASP A 218 -16.46 13.88 1.65
CA ASP A 218 -17.82 14.28 1.26
C ASP A 218 -18.18 13.80 -0.16
N LEU A 219 -17.22 13.87 -1.08
CA LEU A 219 -17.38 13.43 -2.47
C LEU A 219 -17.04 11.95 -2.71
N SER A 220 -16.63 11.22 -1.67
CA SER A 220 -16.20 9.84 -1.81
C SER A 220 -17.38 8.88 -1.96
N SER A 221 -17.15 7.78 -2.67
CA SER A 221 -18.11 6.68 -2.76
C SER A 221 -18.36 5.97 -1.42
N ALA A 222 -17.49 6.18 -0.40
CA ALA A 222 -17.71 5.69 0.96
C ALA A 222 -18.88 6.42 1.64
N THR A 223 -19.01 7.73 1.46
CA THR A 223 -20.14 8.53 1.98
C THR A 223 -21.46 8.04 1.40
N GLU A 224 -21.51 7.85 0.08
CA GLU A 224 -22.69 7.34 -0.60
C GLU A 224 -23.04 5.90 -0.17
N PHE A 225 -22.03 5.04 0.02
CA PHE A 225 -22.23 3.71 0.60
C PHE A 225 -22.86 3.79 2.01
N GLY A 226 -22.31 4.64 2.89
CA GLY A 226 -22.83 4.81 4.25
C GLY A 226 -24.29 5.30 4.26
N LYS A 227 -24.62 6.27 3.41
CA LYS A 227 -26.00 6.77 3.26
C LYS A 227 -26.96 5.69 2.76
N ARG A 228 -26.61 4.96 1.70
CA ARG A 228 -27.45 3.85 1.20
C ARG A 228 -27.68 2.77 2.24
N LEU A 229 -26.65 2.43 3.01
CA LEU A 229 -26.75 1.45 4.08
C LEU A 229 -27.64 1.96 5.23
N ALA A 230 -27.50 3.23 5.60
CA ALA A 230 -28.37 3.88 6.57
C ALA A 230 -29.84 3.88 6.12
N GLU A 231 -30.10 4.26 4.87
CA GLU A 231 -31.44 4.25 4.25
C GLU A 231 -32.05 2.85 4.23
N ARG A 232 -31.26 1.82 3.89
CA ARG A 232 -31.70 0.41 3.93
C ARG A 232 -32.19 0.02 5.32
N TRP A 233 -31.52 0.52 6.36
CA TRP A 233 -31.90 0.30 7.75
C TRP A 233 -32.91 1.31 8.29
N GLY A 234 -33.47 2.18 7.44
CA GLY A 234 -34.47 3.18 7.83
C GLY A 234 -33.95 4.31 8.73
N LEU A 235 -32.63 4.49 8.80
CA LEU A 235 -32.01 5.59 9.53
C LEU A 235 -32.07 6.89 8.72
N ALA A 236 -32.14 8.04 9.40
CA ALA A 236 -32.06 9.33 8.75
C ALA A 236 -30.66 9.53 8.14
N ALA A 237 -30.60 9.70 6.81
CA ALA A 237 -29.37 9.90 6.06
C ALA A 237 -29.25 11.31 5.45
N GLU A 238 -30.33 12.10 5.51
CA GLU A 238 -30.35 13.51 5.06
C GLU A 238 -29.49 14.38 5.98
N ASP A 239 -28.78 15.35 5.41
CA ASP A 239 -27.94 16.33 6.12
C ASP A 239 -26.79 15.76 7.00
N VAL A 240 -26.50 14.47 6.90
CA VAL A 240 -25.35 13.86 7.59
C VAL A 240 -24.06 14.30 6.90
N THR A 241 -23.14 14.87 7.69
CA THR A 241 -21.87 15.43 7.23
C THR A 241 -20.71 14.88 8.06
N TRP A 242 -19.51 14.87 7.46
CA TRP A 242 -18.31 14.47 8.18
C TRP A 242 -17.98 15.46 9.29
N GLN A 243 -17.76 14.94 10.49
CA GLN A 243 -17.42 15.72 11.68
C GLN A 243 -16.10 15.25 12.27
N GLU A 244 -15.39 16.14 12.96
CA GLU A 244 -14.22 15.75 13.73
C GLU A 244 -14.62 14.84 14.90
N VAL A 245 -13.83 13.78 15.13
CA VAL A 245 -14.03 12.89 16.27
C VAL A 245 -13.46 13.56 17.52
N ASN A 246 -14.29 13.79 18.53
CA ASN A 246 -13.87 14.34 19.82
C ASN A 246 -13.72 13.20 20.83
N GLY A 247 -12.50 12.73 21.06
CA GLY A 247 -12.19 11.67 22.03
C GLY A 247 -10.91 11.95 22.83
N PRO A 248 -10.70 11.25 23.96
CA PRO A 248 -9.59 11.51 24.89
C PRO A 248 -8.19 11.26 24.29
N HIS A 249 -8.09 10.60 23.13
CA HIS A 249 -6.86 10.38 22.38
C HIS A 249 -6.90 10.99 20.96
N ASP A 250 -8.01 11.64 20.58
CA ASP A 250 -8.30 12.10 19.23
C ASP A 250 -8.03 13.61 19.10
N HIS A 251 -6.76 13.97 19.15
CA HIS A 251 -6.36 15.36 18.94
C HIS A 251 -6.04 15.62 17.48
N ASN A 252 -6.97 16.23 16.75
CA ASN A 252 -6.68 16.77 15.42
C ASN A 252 -5.54 17.81 15.52
N ASN A 253 -4.37 17.45 15.02
CA ASN A 253 -3.15 18.25 15.16
C ASN A 253 -2.22 18.03 13.95
N THR A 254 -0.95 18.41 14.05
CA THR A 254 -0.01 18.28 12.92
C THR A 254 0.33 16.84 12.53
N ARG A 255 -0.09 15.86 13.32
CA ARG A 255 0.21 14.44 13.14
C ARG A 255 -1.01 13.54 13.07
N PHE A 256 -2.14 13.96 13.62
CA PHE A 256 -3.36 13.17 13.69
C PHE A 256 -4.54 13.91 13.06
N SER A 257 -5.39 13.18 12.33
CA SER A 257 -6.68 13.62 11.82
C SER A 257 -7.70 12.50 12.02
N ALA A 258 -8.84 12.80 12.61
CA ALA A 258 -9.91 11.85 12.88
C ALA A 258 -11.26 12.46 12.52
N HIS A 259 -12.00 11.79 11.63
CA HIS A 259 -13.30 12.23 11.15
C HIS A 259 -14.30 11.07 11.17
N GLN A 260 -15.57 11.39 11.40
CA GLN A 260 -16.65 10.42 11.37
C GLN A 260 -17.87 10.94 10.61
N LEU A 261 -18.58 10.03 9.95
CA LEU A 261 -19.91 10.20 9.40
C LEU A 261 -20.83 9.26 10.20
N ALA A 262 -21.63 9.81 11.10
CA ALA A 262 -22.44 9.04 12.04
C ALA A 262 -23.93 9.18 11.74
N PHE A 263 -24.62 8.04 11.66
CA PHE A 263 -26.07 7.94 11.49
C PHE A 263 -26.68 7.51 12.82
N VAL A 264 -27.61 8.30 13.30
CA VAL A 264 -28.16 8.19 14.64
C VAL A 264 -29.40 7.30 14.61
N GLY A 265 -29.48 6.35 15.54
CA GLY A 265 -30.66 5.52 15.77
C GLY A 265 -31.55 6.10 16.87
N GLU A 266 -32.25 5.24 17.60
CA GLU A 266 -33.05 5.67 18.75
C GLU A 266 -32.14 6.16 19.91
N ASP A 267 -32.66 7.06 20.75
CA ASP A 267 -31.98 7.65 21.93
C ASP A 267 -30.69 8.44 21.61
N ASP A 268 -30.60 9.04 20.43
CA ASP A 268 -29.43 9.79 19.95
C ASP A 268 -28.13 8.96 19.92
N ARG A 269 -28.23 7.62 19.94
CA ARG A 269 -27.06 6.73 19.90
C ARG A 269 -26.63 6.49 18.45
N PRO A 270 -25.32 6.53 18.13
CA PRO A 270 -24.84 6.13 16.81
C PRO A 270 -25.19 4.67 16.52
N ALA A 271 -26.00 4.45 15.48
CA ALA A 271 -26.39 3.12 15.01
C ALA A 271 -25.45 2.61 13.93
N LEU A 272 -24.98 3.53 13.08
CA LEU A 272 -24.01 3.30 12.03
C LEU A 272 -23.00 4.44 12.02
N ALA A 273 -21.71 4.13 11.89
CA ALA A 273 -20.70 5.17 11.68
C ALA A 273 -19.61 4.70 10.71
N LEU A 274 -19.23 5.59 9.79
CA LEU A 274 -17.95 5.50 9.08
C LEU A 274 -16.95 6.37 9.82
N VAL A 275 -15.76 5.84 10.11
CA VAL A 275 -14.72 6.56 10.86
C VAL A 275 -13.40 6.47 10.10
N VAL A 276 -12.73 7.61 9.93
CA VAL A 276 -11.41 7.70 9.28
C VAL A 276 -10.43 8.31 10.25
N HIS A 277 -9.43 7.53 10.66
CA HIS A 277 -8.27 7.99 11.41
C HIS A 277 -7.06 8.03 10.49
N SER A 278 -6.25 9.08 10.59
CA SER A 278 -5.02 9.27 9.82
C SER A 278 -3.93 9.80 10.75
N CYS A 279 -2.78 9.14 10.75
CA CYS A 279 -1.67 9.43 11.63
C CYS A 279 -0.33 9.39 10.88
N LEU A 280 0.58 10.28 11.24
CA LEU A 280 1.99 10.17 10.88
C LEU A 280 2.74 9.39 11.95
N ALA A 281 3.47 8.34 11.53
CA ALA A 281 4.17 7.43 12.42
C ALA A 281 5.18 8.16 13.35
N PRO A 282 5.31 7.76 14.64
CA PRO A 282 6.06 8.51 15.66
C PRO A 282 7.58 8.50 15.58
N ASN A 283 8.20 7.58 14.85
CA ASN A 283 9.60 7.22 15.10
C ASN A 283 10.55 7.40 13.91
N GLY A 284 10.52 8.55 13.23
CA GLY A 284 11.50 8.86 12.16
C GLY A 284 11.42 7.98 10.91
N PHE A 285 10.39 7.12 10.84
CA PHE A 285 9.95 6.52 9.59
C PHE A 285 8.78 7.34 9.09
N SER A 286 8.97 7.97 7.94
CA SER A 286 8.03 8.88 7.28
C SER A 286 6.85 8.14 6.65
N GLY A 287 6.00 7.50 7.46
CA GLY A 287 4.83 6.77 6.98
C GLY A 287 3.52 7.35 7.49
N ALA A 288 2.45 7.09 6.73
CA ALA A 288 1.09 7.27 7.19
C ALA A 288 0.52 5.94 7.71
N GLU A 289 -0.18 6.00 8.82
CA GLU A 289 -1.05 4.94 9.33
C GLU A 289 -2.48 5.45 9.25
N ILE A 290 -3.34 4.72 8.55
CA ILE A 290 -4.73 5.12 8.30
C ILE A 290 -5.64 3.98 8.71
N VAL A 291 -6.75 4.29 9.37
CA VAL A 291 -7.80 3.32 9.68
C VAL A 291 -9.11 3.86 9.17
N VAL A 292 -9.83 3.02 8.42
CA VAL A 292 -11.21 3.26 8.00
C VAL A 292 -12.08 2.19 8.62
N ASP A 293 -13.03 2.58 9.45
CA ASP A 293 -13.99 1.68 10.07
C ASP A 293 -15.40 1.90 9.51
N LEU A 294 -16.14 0.80 9.40
CA LEU A 294 -17.60 0.77 9.48
C LEU A 294 -17.96 0.17 10.84
N ARG A 295 -18.72 0.92 11.64
CA ARG A 295 -19.16 0.52 12.97
C ARG A 295 -20.68 0.42 12.99
N VAL A 296 -21.20 -0.70 13.49
CA VAL A 296 -22.65 -1.00 13.48
C VAL A 296 -23.11 -1.44 14.87
N ASP A 297 -24.10 -0.77 15.44
CA ASP A 297 -24.84 -1.17 16.66
C ASP A 297 -26.25 -1.62 16.24
N PHE A 298 -26.44 -2.91 16.05
CA PHE A 298 -27.73 -3.51 15.69
C PHE A 298 -28.79 -3.28 16.76
N GLY A 299 -28.39 -3.16 18.02
CA GLY A 299 -29.28 -2.78 19.11
C GLY A 299 -29.86 -1.38 18.97
N ALA A 300 -29.14 -0.43 18.37
CA ALA A 300 -29.65 0.90 18.04
C ALA A 300 -30.55 0.90 16.78
N ILE A 301 -30.27 0.01 15.82
CA ILE A 301 -31.03 -0.13 14.57
C ILE A 301 -32.39 -0.76 14.81
N THR A 302 -32.42 -1.93 15.44
CA THR A 302 -33.65 -2.73 15.66
C THR A 302 -34.70 -2.01 16.49
N LYS A 303 -34.27 -1.06 17.32
CA LYS A 303 -35.14 -0.19 18.11
C LYS A 303 -35.72 0.97 17.30
N ALA A 304 -34.92 1.51 16.38
CA ALA A 304 -35.36 2.60 15.51
C ALA A 304 -36.39 2.17 14.44
N VAL A 305 -36.42 0.89 14.04
CA VAL A 305 -37.23 0.42 12.91
C VAL A 305 -37.89 -0.93 13.22
N GLU A 306 -39.23 -0.98 13.25
CA GLU A 306 -40.01 -2.22 13.50
C GLU A 306 -39.93 -3.27 12.35
N VAL A 307 -39.27 -2.98 11.22
CA VAL A 307 -39.53 -3.63 9.91
C VAL A 307 -38.29 -4.15 9.15
N ALA A 308 -37.07 -4.10 9.69
CA ALA A 308 -35.92 -4.68 8.96
C ALA A 308 -36.01 -6.23 8.94
N GLU A 309 -36.37 -6.84 7.79
CA GLU A 309 -36.51 -8.31 7.63
C GLU A 309 -35.23 -9.08 7.97
N ASP A 310 -34.05 -8.46 7.77
CA ASP A 310 -32.76 -8.96 8.25
C ASP A 310 -31.76 -7.79 8.43
N PRO A 311 -31.34 -7.48 9.67
CA PRO A 311 -30.40 -6.39 9.90
C PRO A 311 -28.96 -6.71 9.47
N ARG A 312 -28.62 -7.98 9.17
CA ARG A 312 -27.25 -8.39 8.81
C ARG A 312 -26.72 -7.61 7.61
N LEU A 313 -25.40 -7.44 7.56
CA LEU A 313 -24.74 -7.01 6.33
C LEU A 313 -24.75 -8.15 5.32
N THR A 314 -25.05 -7.85 4.06
CA THR A 314 -24.87 -8.82 2.98
C THR A 314 -23.39 -8.97 2.61
N LEU A 315 -23.04 -10.04 1.89
CA LEU A 315 -21.69 -10.23 1.38
C LEU A 315 -21.27 -9.08 0.44
N ASP A 316 -22.18 -8.61 -0.41
CA ASP A 316 -21.90 -7.52 -1.34
C ASP A 316 -21.71 -6.19 -0.60
N GLU A 317 -22.42 -5.94 0.50
CA GLU A 317 -22.18 -4.75 1.34
C GLU A 317 -20.83 -4.81 2.05
N ALA A 318 -20.40 -5.99 2.52
CA ALA A 318 -19.06 -6.17 3.07
C ALA A 318 -17.98 -5.91 1.99
N ARG A 319 -18.17 -6.43 0.77
CA ARG A 319 -17.27 -6.18 -0.37
C ARG A 319 -17.24 -4.70 -0.75
N ASP A 320 -18.39 -4.03 -0.79
CA ASP A 320 -18.50 -2.60 -1.08
C ASP A 320 -17.77 -1.78 -0.01
N PHE A 321 -17.97 -2.08 1.28
CA PHE A 321 -17.21 -1.43 2.34
C PHE A 321 -15.70 -1.61 2.13
N PHE A 322 -15.20 -2.83 1.94
CA PHE A 322 -13.77 -3.05 1.75
C PHE A 322 -13.24 -2.34 0.49
N THR A 323 -14.05 -2.25 -0.56
CA THR A 323 -13.72 -1.50 -1.78
C THR A 323 -13.53 -0.01 -1.46
N HIS A 324 -14.51 0.59 -0.79
CA HIS A 324 -14.49 2.01 -0.47
C HIS A 324 -13.45 2.35 0.60
N GLY A 325 -13.35 1.54 1.65
CA GLY A 325 -12.37 1.69 2.73
C GLY A 325 -10.93 1.53 2.25
N TRP A 326 -10.67 0.59 1.34
CA TRP A 326 -9.37 0.47 0.67
C TRP A 326 -9.06 1.74 -0.11
N HIS A 327 -9.96 2.20 -0.99
CA HIS A 327 -9.73 3.42 -1.76
C HIS A 327 -9.57 4.67 -0.88
N VAL A 328 -10.35 4.79 0.19
CA VAL A 328 -10.18 5.88 1.16
C VAL A 328 -8.81 5.80 1.81
N SER A 329 -8.41 4.64 2.30
CA SER A 329 -7.14 4.48 3.04
C SER A 329 -5.88 4.58 2.17
N THR A 330 -5.94 4.27 0.88
CA THR A 330 -4.78 4.36 -0.02
C THR A 330 -4.81 5.55 -0.97
N THR A 331 -5.85 6.40 -0.92
CA THR A 331 -5.96 7.58 -1.79
C THR A 331 -6.51 8.78 -1.05
N THR A 332 -7.73 8.69 -0.51
CA THR A 332 -8.48 9.85 0.00
C THR A 332 -7.89 10.39 1.31
N ALA A 333 -7.69 9.51 2.28
CA ALA A 333 -7.12 9.85 3.59
C ALA A 333 -5.71 10.45 3.50
N LEU A 334 -4.95 10.07 2.47
CA LEU A 334 -3.61 10.62 2.24
C LEU A 334 -3.61 12.10 1.85
N LEU A 335 -4.76 12.66 1.41
CA LEU A 335 -4.90 14.08 1.07
C LEU A 335 -4.72 15.02 2.27
N ALA A 336 -4.85 14.46 3.49
CA ALA A 336 -4.51 15.13 4.73
C ALA A 336 -3.02 15.54 4.79
N PHE A 337 -2.14 14.76 4.14
CA PHE A 337 -0.68 14.94 4.19
C PHE A 337 -0.13 15.68 2.97
N THR A 338 -0.70 15.45 1.78
CA THR A 338 -0.20 15.98 0.49
C THR A 338 -1.34 16.18 -0.51
N GLU A 339 -1.15 17.00 -1.52
CA GLU A 339 -2.10 17.13 -2.64
C GLU A 339 -1.99 15.99 -3.64
N ASP A 340 -0.85 15.31 -3.67
CA ASP A 340 -0.56 14.24 -4.61
C ASP A 340 0.09 13.04 -3.90
N PRO A 341 -0.72 12.11 -3.35
CA PRO A 341 -0.22 10.95 -2.63
C PRO A 341 0.62 10.00 -3.48
N VAL A 342 0.35 9.93 -4.79
CA VAL A 342 1.02 9.01 -5.73
C VAL A 342 2.43 9.48 -6.06
N ALA A 343 2.69 10.80 -5.96
CA ALA A 343 4.00 11.39 -6.17
C ALA A 343 4.97 11.23 -4.99
N LEU A 344 4.47 10.83 -3.81
CA LEU A 344 5.33 10.71 -2.65
C LEU A 344 6.38 9.61 -2.86
N PRO A 345 7.66 9.88 -2.58
CA PRO A 345 8.70 8.89 -2.75
C PRO A 345 8.44 7.72 -1.79
N PRO A 346 8.31 6.47 -2.26
CA PRO A 346 8.03 5.34 -1.39
C PRO A 346 9.25 4.96 -0.55
N ALA A 347 8.99 4.47 0.66
CA ALA A 347 9.99 3.87 1.56
C ALA A 347 9.70 2.39 1.86
N GLY A 348 8.86 1.76 1.05
CA GLY A 348 8.39 0.39 1.24
C GLY A 348 7.10 0.13 0.46
N ALA A 349 6.60 -1.10 0.52
CA ALA A 349 5.28 -1.41 0.00
C ALA A 349 4.19 -0.93 0.95
N PRO A 350 3.15 -0.23 0.45
CA PRO A 350 1.94 -0.01 1.21
C PRO A 350 1.28 -1.35 1.55
N ARG A 351 0.80 -1.43 2.80
CA ARG A 351 0.21 -2.62 3.38
C ARG A 351 -1.15 -2.29 3.95
N LEU A 352 -2.15 -3.09 3.61
CA LEU A 352 -3.48 -3.09 4.21
C LEU A 352 -3.68 -4.34 5.05
N GLU A 353 -4.49 -4.20 6.10
CA GLU A 353 -5.09 -5.29 6.84
C GLU A 353 -6.59 -5.03 6.85
N LEU A 354 -7.36 -5.98 6.31
CA LEU A 354 -8.81 -5.92 6.24
C LEU A 354 -9.39 -6.83 7.32
N TYR A 355 -10.42 -6.37 8.03
CA TYR A 355 -11.01 -7.10 9.16
C TYR A 355 -12.52 -7.07 9.14
N LEU A 356 -13.10 -8.17 9.60
CA LEU A 356 -14.49 -8.29 10.04
C LEU A 356 -14.46 -8.82 11.48
N GLN A 357 -14.93 -8.00 12.41
CA GLN A 357 -14.81 -8.17 13.85
C GLN A 357 -16.18 -8.05 14.54
N GLY A 358 -16.50 -8.98 15.45
CA GLY A 358 -17.55 -8.79 16.44
C GLY A 358 -16.95 -8.21 17.73
N GLU A 359 -17.42 -7.04 18.17
CA GLU A 359 -16.82 -6.30 19.31
C GLU A 359 -17.57 -6.49 20.63
N ARG A 360 -18.82 -6.97 20.61
CA ARG A 360 -19.55 -7.43 21.80
C ARG A 360 -19.55 -8.96 21.88
N PRO A 361 -18.53 -9.59 22.49
CA PRO A 361 -18.68 -10.97 22.95
C PRO A 361 -19.80 -10.97 24.01
N GLY A 362 -20.64 -12.00 24.02
CA GLY A 362 -21.90 -12.13 24.78
C GLY A 362 -21.77 -12.04 26.30
N THR A 363 -21.34 -10.89 26.81
CA THR A 363 -21.35 -10.50 28.22
C THR A 363 -22.56 -9.62 28.55
N SER A 364 -23.48 -9.42 27.59
CA SER A 364 -24.75 -8.69 27.79
C SER A 364 -25.75 -9.43 28.68
N GLY A 365 -25.46 -10.66 29.09
CA GLY A 365 -26.41 -11.51 29.81
C GLY A 365 -27.39 -12.25 28.90
N ASP A 366 -27.27 -12.09 27.58
CA ASP A 366 -28.00 -12.87 26.58
C ASP A 366 -27.44 -14.31 26.46
N GLU A 367 -28.33 -15.27 26.17
CA GLU A 367 -28.03 -16.71 26.24
C GLU A 367 -26.96 -17.20 25.25
N ARG A 368 -26.58 -16.39 24.24
CA ARG A 368 -25.52 -16.73 23.28
C ARG A 368 -24.72 -15.49 22.82
N PRO A 369 -23.38 -15.55 22.80
CA PRO A 369 -22.56 -14.51 22.17
C PRO A 369 -22.83 -14.42 20.67
N MET A 370 -23.07 -13.21 20.17
CA MET A 370 -23.19 -12.95 18.72
C MET A 370 -21.88 -13.29 18.03
N THR A 371 -21.98 -14.12 17.00
CA THR A 371 -20.87 -14.49 16.11
C THR A 371 -20.92 -13.65 14.84
N ILE A 372 -19.82 -13.61 14.09
CA ILE A 372 -19.77 -12.91 12.80
C ILE A 372 -20.89 -13.36 11.85
N LEU A 373 -21.27 -14.64 11.89
CA LEU A 373 -22.34 -15.19 11.04
C LEU A 373 -23.75 -14.71 11.44
N ASP A 374 -23.89 -14.25 12.69
CA ASP A 374 -25.13 -13.63 13.17
C ASP A 374 -25.23 -12.16 12.72
N MET A 375 -24.15 -11.58 12.20
CA MET A 375 -24.03 -10.15 11.87
C MET A 375 -23.77 -9.90 10.37
N VAL A 376 -23.17 -10.85 9.67
CA VAL A 376 -22.86 -10.78 8.23
C VAL A 376 -23.30 -12.07 7.56
N ASP A 377 -24.07 -11.94 6.48
CA ASP A 377 -24.49 -13.06 5.66
C ASP A 377 -23.35 -13.52 4.73
N LEU A 378 -22.73 -14.64 5.09
CA LEU A 378 -21.67 -15.31 4.33
C LEU A 378 -22.16 -16.61 3.67
N SER A 379 -23.48 -16.80 3.57
CA SER A 379 -24.08 -18.05 3.09
C SER A 379 -23.68 -18.43 1.65
N GLU A 380 -23.31 -17.45 0.81
CA GLU A 380 -22.76 -17.69 -0.54
C GLU A 380 -21.50 -18.57 -0.51
N PHE A 381 -20.73 -18.55 0.58
CA PHE A 381 -19.54 -19.40 0.75
C PHE A 381 -19.84 -20.78 1.37
N GLY A 382 -21.11 -21.09 1.61
CA GLY A 382 -21.57 -22.32 2.26
C GLY A 382 -21.39 -22.31 3.78
N GLU A 383 -21.26 -23.48 4.37
CA GLU A 383 -21.02 -23.62 5.82
C GLU A 383 -19.51 -23.70 6.13
N PRO A 384 -19.05 -23.07 7.23
CA PRO A 384 -17.69 -23.25 7.69
C PRO A 384 -17.50 -24.64 8.31
N ARG A 385 -16.36 -25.28 8.03
CA ARG A 385 -15.98 -26.58 8.63
C ARG A 385 -15.90 -26.55 10.16
N THR A 386 -15.59 -25.39 10.71
CA THR A 386 -15.50 -25.14 12.15
C THR A 386 -15.99 -23.75 12.46
N ILE A 387 -16.84 -23.61 13.48
CA ILE A 387 -17.19 -22.29 14.02
C ILE A 387 -15.98 -21.78 14.80
N ARG A 388 -15.28 -20.80 14.24
CA ARG A 388 -14.24 -20.05 14.95
C ARG A 388 -14.89 -18.85 15.65
N SER A 389 -14.18 -18.26 16.61
CA SER A 389 -14.63 -17.07 17.35
C SER A 389 -13.72 -15.85 17.12
N GLY A 390 -12.72 -15.98 16.25
CA GLY A 390 -11.79 -14.90 15.90
C GLY A 390 -12.31 -14.02 14.76
N PRO A 391 -11.66 -12.86 14.53
CA PRO A 391 -11.98 -12.03 13.39
C PRO A 391 -11.66 -12.75 12.07
N LEU A 392 -12.41 -12.43 11.02
CA LEU A 392 -12.00 -12.72 9.65
C LEU A 392 -11.04 -11.60 9.24
N ALA A 393 -9.85 -11.97 8.78
CA ALA A 393 -8.84 -10.99 8.39
C ALA A 393 -8.01 -11.47 7.22
N VAL A 394 -7.53 -10.53 6.41
CA VAL A 394 -6.57 -10.79 5.34
C VAL A 394 -5.63 -9.60 5.19
N GLY A 395 -4.37 -9.92 4.93
CA GLY A 395 -3.33 -8.97 4.66
C GLY A 395 -3.22 -8.68 3.18
N VAL A 396 -3.04 -7.43 2.79
CA VAL A 396 -2.89 -7.04 1.37
C VAL A 396 -1.75 -6.08 1.14
N THR A 397 -0.78 -6.47 0.32
CA THR A 397 0.21 -5.54 -0.25
C THR A 397 -0.39 -4.90 -1.49
N THR A 398 -0.32 -3.58 -1.64
CA THR A 398 -1.04 -2.86 -2.70
C THR A 398 -0.38 -1.53 -3.06
N PRO A 399 -0.50 -1.04 -4.32
CA PRO A 399 -0.09 0.31 -4.65
C PRO A 399 -1.06 1.38 -4.12
N VAL A 400 -0.52 2.58 -3.92
CA VAL A 400 -1.29 3.81 -3.69
C VAL A 400 -2.00 4.21 -4.99
N GLY A 401 -3.25 4.67 -4.89
CA GLY A 401 -3.97 5.26 -6.03
C GLY A 401 -4.45 4.26 -7.09
N LEU A 402 -4.78 3.02 -6.70
CA LEU A 402 -5.47 2.10 -7.62
C LEU A 402 -6.84 2.66 -8.04
N PRO A 403 -7.24 2.50 -9.31
CA PRO A 403 -8.60 2.80 -9.76
C PRO A 403 -9.65 1.98 -8.98
N LEU A 404 -10.81 2.59 -8.70
CA LEU A 404 -11.85 1.96 -7.88
C LEU A 404 -12.34 0.61 -8.42
N ASP A 405 -12.40 0.43 -9.75
CA ASP A 405 -12.82 -0.84 -10.36
C ASP A 405 -11.78 -1.97 -10.16
N GLU A 406 -10.49 -1.64 -10.14
CA GLU A 406 -9.43 -2.60 -9.78
C GLU A 406 -9.50 -2.94 -8.29
N VAL A 407 -9.71 -1.92 -7.44
CA VAL A 407 -9.92 -2.12 -5.99
C VAL A 407 -11.12 -3.03 -5.73
N ARG A 408 -12.25 -2.84 -6.45
CA ARG A 408 -13.45 -3.69 -6.32
C ARG A 408 -13.12 -5.16 -6.61
N THR A 409 -12.39 -5.42 -7.69
CA THR A 409 -11.95 -6.76 -8.06
C THR A 409 -11.10 -7.40 -6.95
N HIS A 410 -10.15 -6.64 -6.39
CA HIS A 410 -9.28 -7.14 -5.33
C HIS A 410 -9.97 -7.28 -3.97
N ALA A 411 -10.94 -6.42 -3.64
CA ALA A 411 -11.74 -6.53 -2.43
C ALA A 411 -12.59 -7.81 -2.43
N GLY A 412 -13.16 -8.17 -3.59
CA GLY A 412 -13.87 -9.45 -3.76
C GLY A 412 -12.97 -10.66 -3.46
N GLU A 413 -11.76 -10.68 -4.02
CA GLU A 413 -10.75 -11.71 -3.75
C GLU A 413 -10.31 -11.73 -2.28
N ALA A 414 -10.20 -10.56 -1.65
CA ALA A 414 -9.83 -10.44 -0.25
C ALA A 414 -10.87 -11.09 0.67
N VAL A 415 -12.16 -10.78 0.46
CA VAL A 415 -13.27 -11.36 1.24
C VAL A 415 -13.36 -12.87 1.03
N ARG A 416 -13.13 -13.33 -0.21
CA ARG A 416 -13.06 -14.75 -0.54
C ARG A 416 -11.97 -15.47 0.27
N ARG A 417 -10.76 -14.90 0.31
CA ARG A 417 -9.64 -15.43 1.11
C ARG A 417 -9.91 -15.43 2.61
N MET A 418 -10.55 -14.38 3.13
CA MET A 418 -10.98 -14.36 4.53
C MET A 418 -11.89 -15.55 4.85
N ALA A 419 -12.85 -15.86 3.96
CA ALA A 419 -13.75 -16.99 4.13
C ALA A 419 -13.01 -18.34 4.02
N GLU A 420 -12.09 -18.50 3.08
CA GLU A 420 -11.22 -19.70 2.97
C GLU A 420 -10.43 -19.93 4.27
N THR A 421 -9.75 -18.89 4.79
CA THR A 421 -8.96 -18.96 6.02
C THR A 421 -9.82 -19.28 7.25
N TYR A 422 -11.09 -18.85 7.24
CA TYR A 422 -12.07 -19.18 8.26
C TYR A 422 -12.65 -20.59 8.14
N GLY A 423 -12.41 -21.28 7.02
CA GLY A 423 -12.76 -22.67 6.79
C GLY A 423 -14.07 -22.88 6.04
N PHE A 424 -14.57 -21.88 5.32
CA PHE A 424 -15.68 -22.06 4.38
C PHE A 424 -15.28 -22.96 3.20
N THR A 425 -16.19 -23.81 2.74
CA THR A 425 -15.91 -24.81 1.69
C THR A 425 -16.33 -24.39 0.28
N GLY A 426 -17.17 -23.37 0.16
CA GLY A 426 -17.66 -22.83 -1.11
C GLY A 426 -17.07 -21.48 -1.50
N ALA A 427 -16.03 -21.03 -0.79
CA ALA A 427 -15.30 -19.80 -1.10
C ALA A 427 -14.36 -19.94 -2.30
#